data_AF-E1NV24-F1
#
_entry.id   AF-E1NV24-F1
#
_cell.length_a   1.000
_cell.length_b   1.000
_cell.length_c   1.000
_cell.angle_alpha   90.00
_cell.angle_beta   90.00
_cell.angle_gamma   90.00
#
_symmetry.space_group_name_H-M   'P 1'
#
loop_
_entity.id
_entity.type
_entity.pdbx_description
1 polymer ?
#
loop_
_entity_poly.entity_id
_entity_poly.type
_entity_poly.pdbx_seq_one_letter_code
_entity_poly.pdbx_strand_id
1 'polypeptide(L)'
;MKINDSKVIGKYRNLDLQVSYNFMTNTHTFKLLVKAEYFGEFSNSTDGNITRLDNAIEKMPSRLERLNQNLENYKESLENAKVELTKSFEKADELSDKTLRLAEINKLFRYGRSGRTGKPITIIRRFKEGDS
;
A
#
# COMPACT_ATOMS: atom_id res chain seq x y z
N MET A 1 19.53 -0.72 -25.64
CA MET A 1 18.36 -1.46 -26.16
C MET A 1 17.21 -1.19 -25.20
N LYS A 2 16.16 -0.45 -25.62
CA LYS A 2 15.05 -0.08 -24.72
C LYS A 2 14.16 -1.31 -24.50
N ILE A 3 14.24 -1.87 -23.31
CA ILE A 3 13.42 -2.98 -22.86
C ILE A 3 12.06 -2.34 -22.49
N ASN A 4 11.00 -2.66 -23.24
CA ASN A 4 9.62 -2.10 -23.11
C ASN A 4 9.33 -0.78 -23.86
N ASP A 5 9.77 -0.64 -25.10
CA ASP A 5 9.23 0.44 -25.94
C ASP A 5 7.76 0.11 -26.29
N SER A 6 6.82 0.93 -25.82
CA SER A 6 5.40 0.82 -26.18
C SER A 6 5.08 1.84 -27.27
N LYS A 7 4.49 1.37 -28.37
CA LYS A 7 4.15 2.22 -29.51
C LYS A 7 2.64 2.33 -29.64
N VAL A 8 2.13 3.55 -29.75
CA VAL A 8 0.73 3.78 -30.14
C VAL A 8 0.57 3.34 -31.59
N ILE A 9 -0.28 2.35 -31.83
CA ILE A 9 -0.54 1.81 -33.18
C ILE A 9 -1.85 2.34 -33.77
N GLY A 10 -2.72 2.93 -32.96
CA GLY A 10 -3.99 3.46 -33.41
C GLY A 10 -4.97 3.64 -32.26
N LYS A 11 -6.26 3.73 -32.62
CA LYS A 11 -7.36 3.86 -31.67
C LYS A 11 -8.32 2.67 -31.81
N TYR A 12 -8.72 2.10 -30.68
CA TYR A 12 -9.75 1.08 -30.61
C TYR A 12 -10.94 1.63 -29.83
N ARG A 13 -12.13 1.72 -30.46
CA ARG A 13 -13.34 2.33 -29.87
C ARG A 13 -13.07 3.72 -29.23
N ASN A 14 -12.33 4.59 -29.93
CA ASN A 14 -11.89 5.91 -29.49
C ASN A 14 -10.88 5.94 -28.33
N LEU A 15 -10.31 4.80 -27.94
CA LEU A 15 -9.25 4.69 -26.93
C LEU A 15 -7.89 4.50 -27.60
N ASP A 16 -6.86 5.18 -27.13
CA ASP A 16 -5.51 5.02 -27.68
C ASP A 16 -4.97 3.63 -27.33
N LEU A 17 -4.62 2.87 -28.38
CA LEU A 17 -4.10 1.52 -28.28
C LEU A 17 -2.58 1.54 -28.47
N GLN A 18 -1.88 1.18 -27.40
CA GLN A 18 -0.45 0.94 -27.41
C GLN A 18 -0.15 -0.55 -27.46
N VAL A 19 0.94 -0.90 -28.14
CA VAL A 19 1.47 -2.26 -28.20
C VAL A 19 2.91 -2.25 -27.76
N SER A 20 3.26 -3.22 -26.94
CA SER A 20 4.62 -3.49 -26.51
C SER A 20 4.97 -4.94 -26.77
N TYR A 21 6.23 -5.18 -27.11
CA TYR A 21 6.77 -6.51 -27.23
C TYR A 21 7.67 -6.81 -26.03
N ASN A 22 7.34 -7.87 -25.29
CA ASN A 22 8.14 -8.33 -24.18
C ASN A 22 9.11 -9.41 -24.68
N PHE A 23 10.40 -9.06 -24.79
CA PHE A 23 11.42 -10.01 -25.27
C PHE A 23 11.65 -11.17 -24.28
N MET A 24 11.44 -10.95 -22.97
CA MET A 24 11.70 -11.96 -21.94
C MET A 24 10.67 -13.11 -22.02
N THR A 25 9.42 -12.76 -22.28
CA THR A 25 8.31 -13.73 -22.41
C THR A 25 7.98 -14.05 -23.87
N ASN A 26 8.60 -13.38 -24.84
CA ASN A 26 8.27 -13.44 -26.26
C ASN A 26 6.76 -13.19 -26.53
N THR A 27 6.14 -12.30 -25.74
CA THR A 27 4.71 -12.00 -25.85
C THR A 27 4.46 -10.57 -26.32
N HIS A 28 3.41 -10.43 -27.14
CA HIS A 28 2.91 -9.11 -27.56
C HIS A 28 1.79 -8.70 -26.61
N THR A 29 2.01 -7.59 -25.91
CA THR A 29 1.03 -7.03 -24.97
C THR A 29 0.46 -5.74 -25.53
N PHE A 30 -0.79 -5.48 -25.16
CA PHE A 30 -1.46 -4.24 -25.49
C PHE A 30 -1.83 -3.47 -24.23
N LYS A 31 -1.97 -2.17 -24.42
CA LYS A 31 -2.39 -1.23 -23.40
C LYS A 31 -3.40 -0.26 -24.00
N LEU A 32 -4.61 -0.24 -23.43
CA LEU A 32 -5.63 0.75 -23.73
C LEU A 32 -5.47 1.92 -22.76
N LEU A 33 -5.19 3.10 -23.31
CA LEU A 33 -5.08 4.33 -22.55
C LEU A 33 -6.44 5.01 -22.44
N VAL A 34 -6.91 5.16 -21.21
CA VAL A 34 -8.07 5.97 -20.85
C VAL A 34 -7.66 6.85 -19.66
N LYS A 35 -8.53 7.06 -18.65
CA LYS A 35 -8.14 7.60 -17.34
C LYS A 35 -7.36 6.60 -16.49
N ALA A 36 -7.50 5.32 -16.81
CA ALA A 36 -6.74 4.23 -16.22
C ALA A 36 -6.16 3.39 -17.35
N GLU A 37 -5.05 2.73 -17.05
CA GLU A 37 -4.35 1.88 -17.99
C GLU A 37 -4.88 0.45 -17.90
N TYR A 38 -5.32 -0.09 -19.04
CA TYR A 38 -5.82 -1.46 -19.13
C TYR A 38 -4.90 -2.29 -20.01
N PHE A 39 -4.42 -3.39 -19.47
CA PHE A 39 -3.43 -4.24 -20.13
C PHE A 39 -4.06 -5.55 -20.58
N GLY A 40 -3.49 -6.13 -21.65
CA GLY A 40 -3.81 -7.48 -22.07
C GLY A 40 -2.72 -8.05 -22.98
N GLU A 41 -2.87 -9.32 -23.32
CA GLU A 41 -1.94 -10.05 -24.18
C GLU A 41 -2.63 -10.43 -25.49
N PHE A 42 -1.95 -10.16 -26.60
CA PHE A 42 -2.39 -10.63 -27.91
C PHE A 42 -2.04 -12.11 -28.10
N SER A 43 -2.95 -12.81 -28.76
CA SER A 43 -2.77 -14.16 -29.28
C SER A 43 -2.55 -14.10 -30.79
N ASN A 44 -2.30 -15.26 -31.40
CA ASN A 44 -2.12 -15.42 -32.84
C ASN A 44 -3.45 -15.30 -33.62
N SER A 45 -4.60 -15.27 -32.93
CA SER A 45 -5.92 -15.13 -33.55
C SER A 45 -6.39 -13.68 -33.52
N THR A 46 -6.70 -13.14 -34.69
CA THR A 46 -7.26 -11.79 -34.87
C THR A 46 -8.60 -11.63 -34.14
N ASP A 47 -9.55 -12.54 -34.35
CA ASP A 47 -10.87 -12.50 -33.69
C ASP A 47 -10.75 -12.61 -32.16
N GLY A 48 -9.82 -13.46 -31.70
CA GLY A 48 -9.49 -13.58 -30.29
C GLY A 48 -8.94 -12.27 -29.70
N ASN A 49 -8.13 -11.54 -30.45
CA ASN A 49 -7.58 -10.25 -30.04
C ASN A 49 -8.65 -9.17 -29.91
N ILE A 50 -9.59 -9.10 -30.87
CA ILE A 50 -10.75 -8.20 -30.80
C ILE A 50 -11.60 -8.51 -29.56
N THR A 51 -11.89 -9.79 -29.33
CA THR A 51 -12.65 -10.24 -28.16
C THR A 51 -11.96 -9.87 -26.84
N ARG A 52 -10.63 -9.96 -26.78
CA ARG A 52 -9.85 -9.56 -25.59
C ARG A 52 -9.90 -8.06 -25.35
N LEU A 53 -9.83 -7.25 -26.41
CA LEU A 53 -9.98 -5.79 -26.31
C LEU A 53 -11.39 -5.42 -25.81
N ASP A 54 -12.43 -6.09 -26.31
CA ASP A 54 -13.80 -5.87 -25.86
C ASP A 54 -13.97 -6.25 -24.38
N ASN A 55 -13.46 -7.42 -23.98
CA ASN A 55 -13.45 -7.84 -22.58
C ASN A 55 -12.71 -6.85 -21.66
N ALA A 56 -11.64 -6.20 -22.15
CA ALA A 56 -10.91 -5.20 -21.39
C ALA A 56 -11.76 -3.93 -21.17
N ILE A 57 -12.57 -3.54 -22.15
CA ILE A 57 -13.49 -2.40 -22.09
C ILE A 57 -14.70 -2.71 -21.20
N GLU A 58 -15.28 -3.90 -21.29
CA GLU A 58 -16.41 -4.32 -20.45
C GLU A 58 -16.06 -4.36 -18.96
N LYS A 59 -14.79 -4.56 -18.62
CA LYS A 59 -14.30 -4.54 -17.23
C LYS A 59 -14.03 -3.13 -16.69
N MET A 60 -14.13 -2.08 -17.51
CA MET A 60 -13.88 -0.71 -17.07
C MET A 60 -14.90 -0.22 -16.02
N PRO A 61 -16.22 -0.38 -16.24
CA PRO A 61 -17.23 0.08 -15.28
C PRO A 61 -17.16 -0.65 -13.95
N SER A 62 -16.97 -1.98 -13.97
CA SER A 62 -16.86 -2.77 -12.74
C SER A 62 -15.62 -2.41 -11.92
N ARG A 63 -14.49 -2.12 -12.59
CA ARG A 63 -13.29 -1.62 -11.90
C ARG A 63 -13.51 -0.23 -11.28
N LEU A 64 -14.24 0.64 -11.98
CA LEU A 64 -14.60 1.96 -11.47
C LEU A 64 -15.47 1.86 -10.21
N GLU A 65 -16.48 0.99 -10.23
CA GLU A 65 -17.35 0.74 -9.08
C GLU A 65 -16.56 0.24 -7.87
N ARG A 66 -15.67 -0.75 -8.07
CA ARG A 66 -14.80 -1.26 -7.00
C ARG A 66 -13.87 -0.20 -6.42
N LEU A 67 -13.32 0.68 -7.27
CA LEU A 67 -12.48 1.79 -6.81
C LEU A 67 -13.27 2.78 -5.96
N ASN A 68 -14.50 3.11 -6.35
CA ASN A 68 -15.38 3.99 -5.58
C ASN A 68 -15.78 3.35 -4.24
N GLN A 69 -16.12 2.06 -4.23
CA GLN A 69 -16.42 1.33 -2.99
C GLN A 69 -15.22 1.30 -2.04
N ASN A 70 -14.02 0.99 -2.56
CA ASN A 70 -12.81 1.00 -1.75
C ASN A 70 -12.53 2.40 -1.17
N LEU A 71 -12.73 3.45 -1.96
CA LEU A 71 -12.55 4.82 -1.52
C LEU A 71 -13.49 5.15 -0.36
N GLU A 72 -14.76 4.73 -0.45
CA GLU A 72 -15.72 4.91 0.63
C GLU A 72 -15.35 4.13 1.89
N ASN A 73 -14.98 2.85 1.74
CA ASN A 73 -14.51 2.02 2.84
C ASN A 73 -13.27 2.60 3.53
N TYR A 74 -12.33 3.18 2.77
CA TYR A 74 -11.15 3.83 3.34
C TYR A 74 -11.48 5.13 4.07
N LYS A 75 -12.44 5.92 3.57
CA LYS A 75 -12.92 7.10 4.30
C LYS A 75 -13.57 6.71 5.61
N GLU A 76 -14.43 5.71 5.59
CA GLU A 76 -15.10 5.19 6.80
C GLU A 76 -14.07 4.64 7.79
N SER A 77 -13.12 3.82 7.31
CA SER A 77 -12.03 3.30 8.15
C SER A 77 -11.16 4.40 8.75
N LEU A 78 -10.91 5.48 7.99
CA LEU A 78 -10.15 6.63 8.45
C LEU A 78 -10.92 7.43 9.49
N GLU A 79 -12.22 7.62 9.32
CA GLU A 79 -13.06 8.30 10.29
C GLU A 79 -13.18 7.48 11.58
N ASN A 80 -13.41 6.18 11.47
CA ASN A 80 -13.41 5.25 12.61
C ASN A 80 -12.06 5.26 13.34
N ALA A 81 -10.95 5.19 12.61
CA ALA A 81 -9.61 5.26 13.20
C ALA A 81 -9.35 6.60 13.91
N LYS A 82 -9.85 7.72 13.37
CA LYS A 82 -9.78 9.03 14.04
C LYS A 82 -10.59 9.05 15.33
N VAL A 83 -11.82 8.53 15.30
CA VAL A 83 -12.67 8.43 16.48
C VAL A 83 -12.03 7.53 17.55
N GLU A 84 -11.45 6.40 17.16
CA GLU A 84 -10.70 5.52 18.05
C GLU A 84 -9.41 6.16 18.58
N LEU A 85 -8.71 6.98 17.78
CA LEU A 85 -7.56 7.78 18.22
C LEU A 85 -7.96 8.85 19.25
N THR A 86 -9.16 9.42 19.13
CA THR A 86 -9.72 10.33 20.15
C THR A 86 -10.26 9.61 21.37
N LYS A 87 -10.55 8.30 21.27
CA LYS A 87 -10.71 7.42 22.42
C LYS A 87 -9.32 7.21 23.02
N SER A 88 -8.94 8.17 23.87
CA SER A 88 -7.78 8.12 24.73
C SER A 88 -7.55 6.69 25.23
N PHE A 89 -6.32 6.22 25.12
CA PHE A 89 -5.91 4.93 25.66
C PHE A 89 -6.34 4.89 27.14
N GLU A 90 -7.42 4.17 27.45
CA GLU A 90 -8.03 4.12 28.80
C GLU A 90 -7.02 3.69 29.88
N LYS A 91 -5.92 3.06 29.45
CA LYS A 91 -4.82 2.61 30.31
C LYS A 91 -3.61 3.53 30.25
N ALA A 92 -3.72 4.77 29.76
CA ALA A 92 -2.60 5.72 29.71
C ALA A 92 -2.10 6.04 31.12
N ASP A 93 -3.03 6.25 32.04
CA ASP A 93 -2.71 6.49 33.44
C ASP A 93 -2.15 5.20 34.10
N GLU A 94 -2.73 4.04 33.81
CA GLU A 94 -2.23 2.75 34.34
C GLU A 94 -0.83 2.38 33.79
N LEU A 95 -0.54 2.75 32.54
CA LEU A 95 0.76 2.59 31.90
C LEU A 95 1.77 3.61 32.45
N SER A 96 1.35 4.86 32.71
CA SER A 96 2.17 5.87 33.37
C SER A 96 2.58 5.42 34.78
N ASP A 97 1.63 4.92 35.57
CA ASP A 97 1.91 4.44 36.93
C ASP A 97 2.80 3.20 36.93
N LYS A 98 2.55 2.23 36.04
CA LYS A 98 3.42 1.04 35.91
C LYS A 98 4.81 1.40 35.41
N THR A 99 4.94 2.37 34.50
CA THR A 99 6.25 2.82 34.00
C THR A 99 7.02 3.64 35.04
N LEU A 100 6.36 4.50 35.82
CA LEU A 100 6.96 5.20 36.95
C LEU A 100 7.45 4.23 38.03
N ARG A 101 6.61 3.26 38.41
CA ARG A 101 6.98 2.22 39.39
C ARG A 101 8.13 1.35 38.90
N LEU A 102 8.15 0.99 37.61
CA LEU A 102 9.29 0.28 37.01
C LEU A 102 10.55 1.15 36.98
N ALA A 103 10.45 2.46 36.73
CA ALA A 103 11.59 3.37 36.77
C ALA A 103 12.17 3.51 38.19
N GLU A 104 11.33 3.55 39.20
CA GLU A 104 11.74 3.56 40.61
C GLU A 104 12.39 2.24 41.02
N ILE A 105 11.78 1.10 40.66
CA ILE A 105 12.36 -0.23 40.90
C ILE A 105 13.72 -0.36 40.19
N ASN A 106 13.84 0.11 38.94
CA ASN A 106 15.11 0.11 38.23
C ASN A 106 16.17 0.99 38.91
N LYS A 107 15.79 2.14 39.48
CA LYS A 107 16.72 2.97 40.28
C LYS A 107 17.17 2.21 41.53
N LEU A 108 16.27 1.63 42.31
CA LEU A 108 16.59 0.86 43.52
C LEU A 108 17.46 -0.37 43.21
N PHE A 109 17.14 -1.07 42.12
CA PHE A 109 17.92 -2.21 41.66
C PHE A 109 19.34 -1.83 41.24
N ARG A 110 19.56 -0.62 40.70
CA ARG A 110 20.90 -0.10 40.37
C ARG A 110 21.76 0.13 41.62
N TYR A 111 21.16 0.51 42.75
CA TYR A 111 21.91 0.75 43.99
C TYR A 111 22.25 -0.55 44.74
N GLY A 112 21.47 -1.62 44.57
CA GLY A 112 21.72 -2.93 45.19
C GLY A 112 22.65 -3.87 44.40
N ARG A 113 23.07 -3.50 43.18
CA ARG A 113 23.84 -4.36 42.25
C ARG A 113 25.21 -3.80 41.88
N SER A 114 25.95 -3.29 42.86
CA SER A 114 27.39 -2.98 42.76
C SER A 114 28.29 -4.23 42.66
N GLY A 115 27.83 -5.28 41.98
CA GLY A 115 28.60 -6.49 41.73
C GLY A 115 27.94 -7.41 40.71
N ARG A 116 28.58 -7.53 39.54
CA ARG A 116 28.28 -8.43 38.40
C ARG A 116 27.44 -7.83 37.26
N THR A 117 28.17 -7.18 36.35
CA THR A 117 28.08 -7.25 34.88
C THR A 117 26.75 -7.76 34.29
N GLY A 118 25.86 -6.84 33.92
CA GLY A 118 24.71 -7.14 33.07
C GLY A 118 24.44 -5.94 32.16
N LYS A 119 24.44 -6.17 30.84
CA LYS A 119 24.29 -5.14 29.80
C LYS A 119 23.01 -4.30 30.01
N PRO A 120 23.02 -3.00 29.65
CA PRO A 120 21.87 -2.13 29.83
C PRO A 120 20.69 -2.59 28.96
N ILE A 121 19.53 -2.83 29.57
CA ILE A 121 18.26 -2.96 28.84
C ILE A 121 17.84 -1.54 28.47
N THR A 122 18.10 -1.15 27.22
CA THR A 122 17.66 0.13 26.66
C THR A 122 16.23 -0.02 26.16
N ILE A 123 15.26 0.39 26.96
CA ILE A 123 13.86 0.48 26.55
C ILE A 123 13.45 1.95 26.65
N ILE A 124 13.27 2.55 25.46
CA ILE A 124 12.63 3.84 25.16
C ILE A 124 13.54 5.09 25.20
N ARG A 125 14.23 5.33 24.08
CA ARG A 125 14.43 6.68 23.51
C ARG A 125 13.96 6.67 22.07
N ARG A 126 12.68 6.98 21.85
CA ARG A 126 12.13 7.50 20.59
C ARG A 126 10.62 7.67 20.77
N PHE A 127 10.20 8.78 21.37
CA PHE A 127 8.83 9.30 21.21
C PHE A 127 8.72 10.77 21.64
N LYS A 128 9.80 11.56 21.48
CA LYS A 128 9.79 13.00 21.80
C LYS A 128 10.75 13.82 20.94
N GLU A 129 10.84 13.55 19.64
CA GLU A 129 11.29 14.55 18.66
C GLU A 129 10.52 14.33 17.36
N GLY A 130 9.79 15.36 16.90
CA GLY A 130 9.11 15.38 15.60
C GLY A 130 7.58 15.52 15.65
N ASP A 131 7.07 16.65 16.16
CA ASP A 131 6.34 17.61 15.33
C ASP A 131 6.01 18.87 16.15
N SER A 132 6.79 19.91 15.90
CA SER A 132 6.53 21.34 16.14
C SER A 132 6.99 22.07 14.89
#